data_AF-A0A9P8QAB8-F1
#
_entry.id   AF-A0A9P8QAB8-F1
#
_cell.length_a   1.000
_cell.length_b   1.000
_cell.length_c   1.000
_cell.angle_alpha   90.00
_cell.angle_beta   90.00
_cell.angle_gamma   90.00
#
_symmetry.space_group_name_H-M   'P 1'
#
loop_
_entity.id
_entity.type
_entity.pdbx_description
1 polymer ?
#
loop_
_entity_poly.entity_id
_entity_poly.type
_entity_poly.pdbx_seq_one_letter_code
_entity_poly.pdbx_strand_id
1 'polypeptide(L)' 'MGQLIANDRDSYQYLVESIQRFPNQETFANMIRKAGFYVPGKGYENLTFGVAAIHIGVKL' A
#
# COMPACT_ATOMS: atom_id res chain seq x y z
N MET A 1 5.48 -1.59 -33.73
CA MET A 1 4.75 -0.51 -33.02
C MET A 1 3.68 -1.01 -32.04
N GLY A 2 3.21 -2.27 -32.09
CA GLY A 2 2.20 -2.78 -31.14
C GLY A 2 2.70 -3.25 -29.75
N GLN A 3 4.01 -3.38 -29.56
CA GLN A 3 4.58 -3.92 -28.31
C GLN A 3 4.67 -2.89 -27.17
N LEU A 4 4.81 -1.59 -27.48
CA LEU A 4 4.85 -0.52 -26.48
C LEU A 4 3.49 -0.36 -25.77
N ILE A 5 2.39 -0.43 -26.52
CA ILE A 5 1.02 -0.29 -25.99
C ILE A 5 0.56 -1.54 -25.22
N ALA A 6 1.00 -2.73 -25.64
CA ALA A 6 0.69 -3.98 -24.93
C ALA A 6 1.36 -4.04 -23.55
N ASN A 7 2.61 -3.58 -23.46
CA ASN A 7 3.33 -3.53 -22.19
C ASN A 7 2.70 -2.53 -21.20
N ASP A 8 2.14 -1.42 -21.70
CA ASP A 8 1.37 -0.48 -20.89
C ASP A 8 0.09 -1.14 -20.35
N ARG A 9 -0.66 -1.86 -21.18
CA ARG A 9 -1.94 -2.46 -20.77
C ARG A 9 -1.77 -3.46 -19.62
N ASP A 10 -0.81 -4.36 -19.74
CA ASP A 10 -0.54 -5.37 -18.70
C ASP A 10 0.00 -4.70 -17.42
N SER A 11 0.83 -3.65 -17.56
CA SER A 11 1.36 -2.88 -16.43
C SER A 11 0.26 -2.11 -15.68
N TYR A 12 -0.66 -1.46 -16.40
CA TYR A 12 -1.81 -0.76 -15.81
C TYR A 12 -2.77 -1.74 -15.16
N GLN A 13 -3.01 -2.90 -15.77
CA GLN A 13 -3.83 -3.94 -15.17
C GLN A 13 -3.20 -4.44 -13.86
N TYR A 14 -1.90 -4.75 -13.86
CA TYR A 14 -1.18 -5.14 -12.66
C TYR A 14 -1.25 -4.06 -11.56
N LEU A 15 -1.11 -2.78 -11.91
CA LEU A 15 -1.22 -1.67 -10.97
C LEU A 15 -2.58 -1.68 -10.26
N VAL A 16 -3.68 -1.74 -11.02
CA VAL A 16 -5.04 -1.74 -10.46
C VAL A 16 -5.27 -2.98 -9.58
N GLU A 17 -4.87 -4.16 -10.06
CA GLU A 17 -5.01 -5.40 -9.30
C GLU A 17 -4.20 -5.37 -8.00
N SER A 18 -2.98 -4.82 -8.03
CA SER A 18 -2.13 -4.71 -6.84
C SER A 18 -2.72 -3.75 -5.80
N ILE A 19 -3.29 -2.62 -6.23
CA ILE A 19 -3.94 -1.65 -5.35
C ILE A 19 -5.17 -2.28 -4.69
N GLN A 20 -5.98 -3.03 -5.45
CA GLN A 20 -7.16 -3.71 -4.93
C GLN A 20 -6.82 -4.82 -3.93
N ARG A 21 -5.72 -5.55 -4.15
CA ARG A 21 -5.27 -6.63 -3.25
C ARG A 21 -4.54 -6.11 -2.02
N PHE A 22 -4.05 -4.86 -2.06
CA PHE A 22 -3.30 -4.30 -0.94
C PHE A 22 -4.22 -4.14 0.29
N PRO A 23 -3.77 -4.52 1.50
CA PRO A 23 -4.58 -4.40 2.70
C PRO A 23 -4.96 -2.93 2.98
N ASN A 24 -6.15 -2.72 3.55
CA ASN A 24 -6.51 -1.39 4.07
C ASN A 24 -5.57 -0.94 5.19
N GLN A 25 -5.62 0.35 5.52
CA GLN A 25 -4.62 0.99 6.37
C GLN A 25 -4.56 0.38 7.78
N GLU A 26 -5.70 0.08 8.39
CA GLU A 26 -5.74 -0.54 9.71
C GLU A 26 -5.17 -1.97 9.68
N THR A 27 -5.53 -2.75 8.66
CA THR A 27 -5.01 -4.11 8.48
C THR A 27 -3.50 -4.09 8.28
N PHE A 28 -2.99 -3.17 7.45
CA PHE A 28 -1.56 -3.06 7.20
C PHE A 28 -0.78 -2.56 8.42
N ALA A 29 -1.30 -1.58 9.17
CA ALA A 29 -0.71 -1.16 10.43
C ALA A 29 -0.64 -2.32 11.45
N ASN A 30 -1.65 -3.19 11.48
CA ASN A 30 -1.62 -4.41 12.29
C ASN A 30 -0.60 -5.44 11.80
N MET A 31 -0.35 -5.54 10.50
CA MET A 31 0.75 -6.36 9.97
C MET A 31 2.10 -5.83 10.42
N ILE A 32 2.31 -4.50 10.42
CA ILE A 32 3.54 -3.86 10.94
C ILE A 32 3.73 -4.17 12.43
N ARG A 33 2.66 -4.05 13.25
CA ARG A 33 2.70 -4.43 14.67
C ARG A 33 3.08 -5.91 14.86
N LYS A 34 2.46 -6.81 14.09
CA LYS A 34 2.75 -8.26 14.14
C LYS A 34 4.19 -8.60 13.74
N ALA A 35 4.80 -7.79 12.88
CA ALA A 35 6.20 -7.92 12.50
C ALA A 35 7.18 -7.48 13.60
N GLY A 36 6.69 -6.98 14.75
CA GLY A 36 7.51 -6.63 15.91
C GLY A 36 7.91 -5.15 15.99
N PHE A 37 7.37 -4.29 15.12
CA PHE A 37 7.59 -2.85 15.21
C PHE A 37 6.61 -2.22 16.20
N TYR A 38 7.09 -1.26 16.99
CA TYR A 38 6.23 -0.37 17.76
C TYR A 38 5.54 0.62 16.81
N VAL A 39 4.21 0.67 16.87
CA VAL A 39 3.39 1.54 16.01
C VAL A 39 2.70 2.58 16.88
N PRO A 40 3.14 3.86 16.84
CA PRO A 40 2.54 4.92 17.65
C PRO A 40 1.16 5.32 17.14
N GLY A 41 0.19 5.48 18.06
CA GLY A 41 -1.18 5.85 17.73
C GLY A 41 -1.81 4.89 16.71
N LYS A 42 -2.47 5.45 15.68
CA LYS A 42 -3.06 4.65 14.58
C LYS A 42 -1.99 3.99 13.70
N GLY A 43 -0.81 4.61 13.57
CA GLY A 43 0.30 4.06 12.79
C GLY A 43 0.33 4.44 11.32
N TYR A 44 -0.61 5.26 10.88
CA TYR A 44 -0.69 5.72 9.50
C TYR A 44 -1.38 7.08 9.39
N GLU A 45 -1.13 7.77 8.29
CA GLU A 45 -1.78 9.02 7.88
C GLU A 45 -2.29 8.88 6.44
N ASN A 46 -3.56 9.23 6.22
CA ASN A 46 -4.17 9.17 4.89
C ASN A 46 -3.82 10.42 4.08
N LEU A 47 -3.45 10.20 2.82
CA LEU A 47 -3.26 11.23 1.81
C LEU A 47 -4.42 11.20 0.83
N THR A 48 -4.84 12.37 0.36
CA THR A 48 -5.90 12.51 -0.65
C THR A 48 -7.12 11.64 -0.34
N PHE A 49 -7.72 11.85 0.84
CA PHE A 49 -8.91 11.12 1.30
C PHE A 49 -8.76 9.59 1.37
N GLY A 50 -7.52 9.08 1.48
CA GLY A 50 -7.25 7.64 1.63
C GLY A 50 -6.91 6.92 0.32
N VAL A 51 -6.72 7.65 -0.79
CA VAL A 51 -6.16 7.09 -2.03
C VAL A 51 -4.76 6.51 -1.79
N ALA A 52 -3.97 7.16 -0.93
CA ALA A 52 -2.69 6.66 -0.44
C ALA A 52 -2.57 6.87 1.07
N ALA A 53 -1.62 6.20 1.71
CA ALA A 53 -1.35 6.41 3.12
C ALA A 53 0.13 6.19 3.46
N ILE A 54 0.67 7.02 4.35
CA ILE A 54 2.00 6.85 4.93
C ILE A 54 1.86 6.02 6.20
N HIS A 55 2.66 4.96 6.36
CA HIS A 55 2.67 4.11 7.57
C HIS A 55 4.01 4.24 8.31
N ILE A 56 3.96 4.19 9.64
CA ILE A 56 5.13 4.37 10.50
C ILE A 56 5.24 3.20 11.47
N GLY A 57 6.44 2.65 11.59
CA GLY A 57 6.81 1.67 12.61
C GLY A 57 8.24 1.93 13.08
N VAL A 58 8.45 1.84 14.40
CA VAL A 58 9.76 2.07 15.04
C VAL A 58 10.26 0.75 15.61
N LYS A 59 11.52 0.41 15.35
CA LYS A 59 12.18 -0.73 15.99
C LYS A 59 12.75 -0.28 17.33
N LEU A 60 12.38 -0.97 18.41
CA LEU A 60 12.94 -0.78 19.74
C LEU A 60 14.24 -1.57 19.90
#